data_AF-A0A6A6TUT2-F1
#
_entry.id   AF-A0A6A6TUT2-F1
#
_cell.length_a   1.000
_cell.length_b   1.000
_cell.length_c   1.000
_cell.angle_alpha   90.00
_cell.angle_beta   90.00
_cell.angle_gamma   90.00
#
_symmetry.space_group_name_H-M   'P 1'
#
loop_
_entity.id
_entity.type
_entity.pdbx_description
1 polymer ?
#
loop_
_entity_poly.entity_id
_entity_poly.type
_entity_poly.pdbx_seq_one_letter_code
_entity_poly.pdbx_strand_id
1 'polypeptide(L)'
;MKLFRALGLVAVLTFSLAAPTEDLQIIDTDTADAQNPTDLDDFDFSKQPPPQGPNCKGSTTCIGFHPRGTQIWKVAKELQKFIAAIPDDKNIDAGQQIACVKGTTGWYGGICAYFQYIKEQKTGAQAKQLVQNIIDLHCKTCGSWPTDGQYVRDGEFTINFVTKAACHGTCV
;
A
#
# COMPACT_ATOMS: atom_id res chain seq x y z
N MET A 1 24.25 -78.43 -6.15
CA MET A 1 25.09 -77.50 -5.34
C MET A 1 24.28 -76.22 -5.16
N LYS A 2 23.64 -76.01 -4.00
CA LYS A 2 24.14 -75.17 -2.88
C LYS A 2 24.49 -73.75 -3.39
N LEU A 3 23.74 -72.70 -3.07
CA LEU A 3 23.72 -72.11 -1.72
C LEU A 3 22.53 -71.12 -1.54
N PHE A 4 21.82 -71.26 -0.42
CA PHE A 4 20.99 -70.22 0.22
C PHE A 4 21.91 -69.17 0.88
N ARG A 5 21.48 -67.89 0.91
CA ARG A 5 21.82 -66.82 1.90
C ARG A 5 21.25 -65.50 1.37
N ALA A 6 20.70 -64.56 2.13
CA ALA A 6 20.27 -64.44 3.53
C ALA A 6 19.37 -63.21 3.59
N LEU A 7 18.33 -63.22 4.45
CA LEU A 7 17.60 -62.02 4.83
C LEU A 7 18.54 -61.06 5.58
N GLY A 8 18.52 -59.78 5.21
CA GLY A 8 19.15 -58.68 5.95
C GLY A 8 18.14 -57.57 6.17
N LEU A 9 17.53 -57.56 7.34
CA LEU A 9 16.61 -56.54 7.84
C LEU A 9 17.43 -55.29 8.18
N VAL A 10 17.22 -54.17 7.47
CA VAL A 10 17.85 -52.88 7.83
C VAL A 10 16.87 -52.09 8.68
N ALA A 11 17.15 -52.03 9.98
CA ALA A 11 16.46 -51.14 10.92
C ALA A 11 16.96 -49.71 10.71
N VAL A 12 16.08 -48.80 10.31
CA VAL A 12 16.36 -47.36 10.24
C VAL A 12 16.11 -46.77 11.63
N LEU A 13 17.20 -46.40 12.32
CA LEU A 13 17.14 -45.60 13.55
C LEU A 13 16.84 -44.15 13.19
N THR A 14 15.65 -43.68 13.54
CA THR A 14 15.28 -42.26 13.46
C THR A 14 15.80 -41.54 14.70
N PHE A 15 16.79 -40.67 14.55
CA PHE A 15 17.16 -39.68 15.57
C PHE A 15 16.25 -38.45 15.42
N SER A 16 15.40 -38.20 16.41
CA SER A 16 14.62 -36.97 16.53
C SER A 16 15.45 -35.94 17.29
N LEU A 17 15.91 -34.90 16.61
CA LEU A 17 16.47 -33.69 17.21
C LEU A 17 15.32 -32.71 17.45
N ALA A 18 14.82 -32.66 18.68
CA ALA A 18 13.93 -31.60 19.13
C ALA A 18 14.77 -30.37 19.48
N ALA A 19 14.58 -29.28 18.74
CA ALA A 19 15.02 -27.95 19.15
C ALA A 19 13.83 -27.21 19.80
N PRO A 20 14.05 -26.45 20.89
CA PRO A 20 12.99 -25.67 21.52
C PRO A 20 12.69 -24.42 20.68
N THR A 21 11.43 -24.24 20.31
CA THR A 21 10.92 -22.97 19.76
C THR A 21 10.50 -22.08 20.92
N GLU A 22 11.22 -20.99 21.13
CA GLU A 22 10.79 -19.91 22.02
C GLU A 22 9.57 -19.19 21.45
N ASP A 23 8.65 -18.85 22.35
CA ASP A 23 7.40 -18.13 22.13
C ASP A 23 7.62 -16.80 21.41
N LEU A 24 7.15 -16.72 20.16
CA LEU A 24 6.86 -15.44 19.53
C LEU A 24 5.42 -15.07 19.92
N GLN A 25 5.27 -14.14 20.87
CA GLN A 25 3.96 -13.60 21.21
C GLN A 25 3.35 -12.91 19.98
N ILE A 26 2.19 -13.43 19.56
CA ILE A 26 1.36 -12.84 18.52
C ILE A 26 0.78 -11.55 19.11
N ILE A 27 1.16 -10.41 18.53
CA ILE A 27 0.48 -9.14 18.77
C ILE A 27 -0.86 -9.22 18.05
N ASP A 28 -1.93 -9.32 18.84
CA ASP A 28 -3.29 -9.24 18.35
C ASP A 28 -3.53 -7.84 17.78
N THR A 29 -3.92 -7.75 16.51
CA THR A 29 -4.27 -6.47 15.87
C THR A 29 -5.77 -6.46 15.63
N ASP A 30 -6.51 -6.23 16.70
CA ASP A 30 -7.93 -5.87 16.60
C ASP A 30 -8.05 -4.46 16.02
N THR A 31 -8.45 -4.38 14.76
CA THR A 31 -9.03 -3.17 14.16
C THR A 31 -10.53 -3.14 14.38
N ALA A 32 -10.96 -2.38 15.39
CA ALA A 32 -12.23 -1.65 15.49
C ALA A 32 -12.04 -0.79 16.76
N ASP A 33 -11.96 0.53 16.70
CA ASP A 33 -13.14 1.38 16.62
C ASP A 33 -12.77 2.77 16.08
N ALA A 34 -13.55 3.26 15.13
CA ALA A 34 -13.59 4.69 14.84
C ALA A 34 -14.42 5.37 15.92
N GLN A 35 -13.77 5.95 16.93
CA GLN A 35 -14.42 6.87 17.85
C GLN A 35 -13.68 8.21 17.89
N ASN A 36 -14.48 9.22 17.57
CA ASN A 36 -14.24 10.65 17.61
C ASN A 36 -13.42 11.10 18.84
N PRO A 37 -12.14 11.50 18.69
CA PRO A 37 -11.31 11.87 19.83
C PRO A 37 -11.58 13.32 20.21
N THR A 38 -12.39 13.53 21.25
CA THR A 38 -12.49 14.83 21.95
C THR A 38 -11.39 15.03 22.97
N ASP A 39 -10.53 14.03 23.19
CA ASP A 39 -9.47 14.07 24.19
C ASP A 39 -8.10 13.93 23.50
N LEU A 40 -7.29 15.00 23.55
CA LEU A 40 -5.96 15.07 22.94
C LEU A 40 -4.93 14.12 23.57
N ASP A 41 -5.30 13.45 24.66
CA ASP A 41 -4.41 12.60 25.45
C ASP A 41 -4.41 11.13 24.99
N ASP A 42 -5.29 10.73 24.07
CA ASP A 42 -5.35 9.37 23.50
C ASP A 42 -4.76 9.29 22.06
N PHE A 43 -4.08 10.35 21.64
CA PHE A 43 -3.43 10.39 20.33
C PHE A 43 -2.12 9.60 20.36
N ASP A 44 -2.22 8.32 20.03
CA ASP A 44 -1.07 7.43 19.92
C ASP A 44 -0.16 7.85 18.73
N PHE A 45 0.83 8.69 19.04
CA PHE A 45 1.85 9.13 18.10
C PHE A 45 2.67 7.98 17.49
N SER A 46 2.63 6.76 18.05
CA SER A 46 3.28 5.59 17.47
C SER A 46 2.56 5.04 16.23
N LYS A 47 1.27 5.38 16.06
CA LYS A 47 0.47 5.02 14.87
C LYS A 47 0.59 6.04 13.74
N GLN A 48 1.19 7.20 13.98
CA GLN A 48 1.38 8.21 12.94
C GLN A 48 2.74 8.05 12.23
N PRO A 49 2.80 8.28 10.90
CA PRO A 49 4.09 8.36 10.24
C PRO A 49 4.89 9.53 10.85
N PRO A 50 6.22 9.38 11.05
CA PRO A 50 7.07 10.47 11.51
C PRO A 50 6.90 11.68 10.59
N PRO A 51 7.10 12.91 11.09
CA PRO A 51 6.89 14.13 10.31
C PRO A 51 7.75 14.07 9.04
N GLN A 52 7.08 13.85 7.91
CA GLN A 52 7.70 13.69 6.61
C GLN A 52 7.01 14.67 5.67
N GLY A 53 7.82 15.46 4.97
CA GLY A 53 7.31 16.32 3.90
C GLY A 53 7.03 15.52 2.61
N PRO A 54 6.97 16.21 1.46
CA PRO A 54 6.89 15.58 0.15
C PRO A 54 7.94 14.48 -0.03
N ASN A 55 7.54 13.31 -0.56
CA ASN A 55 8.46 12.19 -0.73
C ASN A 55 8.00 11.19 -1.81
N CYS A 56 8.91 10.31 -2.24
CA CYS A 56 8.63 9.20 -3.17
C CYS A 56 8.60 7.83 -2.47
N LYS A 57 8.22 7.79 -1.19
CA LYS A 57 8.10 6.52 -0.43
C LYS A 57 6.77 5.84 -0.76
N GLY A 58 6.73 4.55 -0.49
CA GLY A 58 5.55 3.72 -0.69
C GLY A 58 5.86 2.27 -0.34
N SER A 59 4.92 1.38 -0.64
CA SER A 59 5.11 -0.07 -0.51
C SER A 59 6.33 -0.53 -1.31
N THR A 60 7.03 -1.55 -0.81
CA THR A 60 8.09 -2.23 -1.58
C THR A 60 7.56 -2.81 -2.89
N THR A 61 6.26 -3.12 -2.96
CA THR A 61 5.57 -3.55 -4.18
C THR A 61 5.62 -2.49 -5.28
N CYS A 62 5.77 -1.20 -4.96
CA CYS A 62 5.91 -0.14 -5.96
C CYS A 62 7.11 -0.33 -6.91
N ILE A 63 8.14 -1.09 -6.53
CA ILE A 63 9.31 -1.34 -7.36
C ILE A 63 9.09 -2.55 -8.28
N GLY A 64 8.44 -3.60 -7.78
CA GLY A 64 8.23 -4.87 -8.49
C GLY A 64 6.86 -5.03 -9.14
N PHE A 65 5.99 -4.01 -9.07
CA PHE A 65 4.66 -4.07 -9.64
C PHE A 65 4.72 -4.07 -11.17
N HIS A 66 3.90 -4.91 -11.80
CA HIS A 66 3.73 -4.95 -13.26
C HIS A 66 2.40 -4.29 -13.64
N PRO A 67 2.40 -2.99 -14.00
CA PRO A 67 1.18 -2.27 -14.34
C PRO A 67 0.62 -2.72 -15.69
N ARG A 68 -0.70 -2.85 -15.77
CA ARG A 68 -1.41 -3.12 -17.02
C ARG A 68 -1.32 -1.89 -17.95
N GLY A 69 -0.86 -2.11 -19.17
CA GLY A 69 -0.95 -1.12 -20.26
C GLY A 69 0.01 0.07 -20.14
N THR A 70 0.92 0.08 -19.17
CA THR A 70 1.93 1.14 -19.02
C THR A 70 3.25 0.55 -18.47
N GLN A 71 4.27 1.39 -18.37
CA GLN A 71 5.57 1.03 -17.79
C GLN A 71 5.60 1.47 -16.32
N ILE A 72 6.26 0.71 -15.45
CA ILE A 72 6.30 1.01 -14.00
C ILE A 72 6.77 2.44 -13.71
N TRP A 73 7.78 2.94 -14.44
CA TRP A 73 8.30 4.30 -14.28
C TRP A 73 7.42 5.42 -14.85
N LYS A 74 6.25 5.09 -15.42
CA LYS A 74 5.27 6.03 -15.96
C LYS A 74 3.95 6.04 -15.18
N VAL A 75 3.84 5.25 -14.11
CA VAL A 75 2.57 5.07 -13.40
C VAL A 75 2.03 6.39 -12.85
N ALA A 76 2.86 7.25 -12.25
CA ALA A 76 2.40 8.55 -11.75
C ALA A 76 1.82 9.43 -12.87
N LYS A 77 2.47 9.44 -14.05
CA LYS A 77 1.97 10.15 -15.24
C LYS A 77 0.70 9.52 -15.81
N GLU A 78 0.54 8.21 -15.70
CA GLU A 78 -0.68 7.53 -16.14
C GLU A 78 -1.85 7.88 -15.21
N LEU A 79 -1.63 7.87 -13.91
CA LEU A 79 -2.61 8.32 -12.91
C LEU A 79 -3.00 9.78 -13.13
N GLN A 80 -2.05 10.65 -13.45
CA GLN A 80 -2.35 12.04 -13.80
C GLN A 80 -3.37 12.16 -14.94
N LYS A 81 -3.24 11.35 -16.00
CA LYS A 81 -4.20 11.39 -17.13
C LYS A 81 -5.61 11.00 -16.67
N PHE A 82 -5.73 10.01 -15.80
CA PHE A 82 -7.02 9.59 -15.25
C PHE A 82 -7.62 10.64 -14.32
N ILE A 83 -6.77 11.26 -13.48
CA ILE A 83 -7.19 12.32 -12.55
C ILE A 83 -7.61 13.60 -13.31
N ALA A 84 -6.99 13.88 -14.45
CA ALA A 84 -7.35 15.04 -15.29
C ALA A 84 -8.82 15.01 -15.76
N ALA A 85 -9.43 13.83 -15.87
CA ALA A 85 -10.83 13.66 -16.28
C ALA A 85 -11.85 13.92 -15.15
N ILE A 86 -11.41 14.11 -13.91
CA ILE A 86 -12.30 14.32 -12.76
C ILE A 86 -12.85 15.75 -12.78
N PRO A 87 -14.16 15.98 -12.52
CA PRO A 87 -14.71 17.32 -12.33
C PRO A 87 -14.00 18.07 -11.19
N ASP A 88 -13.76 19.36 -11.36
CA ASP A 88 -13.00 20.15 -10.38
C ASP A 88 -13.69 20.24 -9.02
N ASP A 89 -15.03 20.23 -9.00
CA ASP A 89 -15.91 20.31 -7.84
C ASP A 89 -16.27 18.95 -7.23
N LYS A 90 -15.71 17.86 -7.76
CA LYS A 90 -15.93 16.52 -7.20
C LYS A 90 -15.35 16.44 -5.79
N ASN A 91 -16.20 16.22 -4.80
CA ASN A 91 -15.75 15.89 -3.44
C ASN A 91 -15.22 14.45 -3.38
N ILE A 92 -14.10 14.30 -2.67
CA ILE A 92 -13.36 13.05 -2.50
C ILE A 92 -13.06 12.86 -1.01
N ASP A 93 -13.49 11.72 -0.49
CA ASP A 93 -13.31 11.34 0.91
C ASP A 93 -11.93 10.75 1.19
N ALA A 94 -11.55 10.72 2.48
CA ALA A 94 -10.37 9.98 2.93
C ALA A 94 -10.52 8.49 2.60
N GLY A 95 -9.44 7.87 2.10
CA GLY A 95 -9.38 6.47 1.70
C GLY A 95 -10.06 6.16 0.36
N GLN A 96 -10.80 7.10 -0.24
CA GLN A 96 -11.43 6.89 -1.53
C GLN A 96 -10.38 6.82 -2.64
N GLN A 97 -10.34 5.71 -3.37
CA GLN A 97 -9.47 5.55 -4.54
C GLN A 97 -9.93 6.50 -5.64
N ILE A 98 -9.06 7.40 -6.08
CA ILE A 98 -9.32 8.45 -7.06
C ILE A 98 -9.11 7.93 -8.48
N ALA A 99 -7.95 7.31 -8.68
CA ALA A 99 -7.57 6.67 -9.92
C ALA A 99 -6.61 5.52 -9.63
N CYS A 100 -6.62 4.49 -10.47
CA CYS A 100 -5.83 3.30 -10.28
C CYS A 100 -5.24 2.76 -11.59
N VAL A 101 -4.00 2.26 -11.50
CA VAL A 101 -3.39 1.40 -12.51
C VAL A 101 -3.32 -0.02 -11.96
N LYS A 102 -4.27 -0.87 -12.37
CA LYS A 102 -4.27 -2.31 -12.03
C LYS A 102 -3.05 -3.05 -12.55
N GLY A 103 -2.72 -4.15 -11.87
CA GLY A 103 -1.65 -5.05 -12.29
C GLY A 103 -2.02 -5.86 -13.54
N THR A 104 -1.03 -6.49 -14.14
CA THR A 104 -1.26 -7.51 -15.18
C THR A 104 -1.96 -8.75 -14.60
N THR A 105 -2.51 -9.58 -15.49
CA THR A 105 -3.41 -10.72 -15.26
C THR A 105 -3.24 -11.50 -13.95
N GLY A 106 -4.35 -11.75 -13.25
CA GLY A 106 -4.43 -12.60 -12.05
C GLY A 106 -4.34 -11.85 -10.71
N TRP A 107 -3.97 -10.57 -10.72
CA TRP A 107 -3.83 -9.76 -9.51
C TRP A 107 -4.97 -8.73 -9.37
N TYR A 108 -5.59 -8.68 -8.19
CA TYR A 108 -6.62 -7.69 -7.85
C TYR A 108 -6.03 -6.34 -7.40
N GLY A 109 -4.72 -6.30 -7.15
CA GLY A 109 -4.02 -5.11 -6.68
C GLY A 109 -3.76 -4.07 -7.79
N GLY A 110 -3.39 -2.87 -7.34
CA GLY A 110 -3.07 -1.76 -8.23
C GLY A 110 -2.21 -0.71 -7.53
N ILE A 111 -1.61 0.17 -8.32
CA ILE A 111 -1.09 1.44 -7.80
C ILE A 111 -2.22 2.46 -7.93
N CYS A 112 -2.63 3.04 -6.82
CA CYS A 112 -3.77 3.96 -6.77
C CYS A 112 -3.38 5.28 -6.13
N ALA A 113 -4.03 6.34 -6.59
CA ALA A 113 -4.04 7.65 -5.97
C ALA A 113 -5.23 7.78 -5.03
N TYR A 114 -5.04 8.30 -3.82
CA TYR A 114 -6.09 8.55 -2.84
C TYR A 114 -5.64 9.58 -1.79
N PHE A 115 -6.59 10.18 -1.09
CA PHE A 115 -6.30 11.00 0.09
C PHE A 115 -6.33 10.13 1.35
N GLN A 116 -5.50 10.46 2.34
CA GLN A 116 -5.58 9.87 3.68
C GLN A 116 -5.13 10.88 4.74
N TYR A 117 -5.55 10.66 5.98
CA TYR A 117 -5.30 11.56 7.12
C TYR A 117 -5.82 13.01 6.92
N ILE A 118 -6.62 13.26 5.90
CA ILE A 118 -7.23 14.57 5.63
C ILE A 118 -8.34 14.87 6.64
N LYS A 119 -8.46 16.13 7.04
CA LYS A 119 -9.49 16.56 8.01
C LYS A 119 -10.84 16.83 7.38
N GLU A 120 -10.83 17.26 6.12
CA GLU A 120 -12.00 17.60 5.33
C GLU A 120 -11.87 16.99 3.93
N GLN A 121 -13.02 16.79 3.27
CA GLN A 121 -13.07 16.34 1.89
C GLN A 121 -12.21 17.22 0.99
N LYS A 122 -11.59 16.59 -0.01
CA LYS A 122 -10.79 17.27 -1.02
C LYS A 122 -11.50 17.27 -2.36
N THR A 123 -11.12 18.21 -3.22
CA THR A 123 -11.76 18.38 -4.51
C THR A 123 -10.97 17.71 -5.64
N GLY A 124 -11.63 17.46 -6.77
CA GLY A 124 -10.97 17.02 -8.00
C GLY A 124 -9.86 17.98 -8.46
N ALA A 125 -10.08 19.29 -8.30
CA ALA A 125 -9.06 20.30 -8.59
C ALA A 125 -7.80 20.12 -7.72
N GLN A 126 -7.98 19.88 -6.41
CA GLN A 126 -6.87 19.59 -5.50
C GLN A 126 -6.13 18.31 -5.91
N ALA A 127 -6.86 17.24 -6.26
CA ALA A 127 -6.24 15.99 -6.73
C ALA A 127 -5.37 16.20 -7.97
N LYS A 128 -5.82 17.00 -8.95
CA LYS A 128 -5.06 17.36 -10.16
C LYS A 128 -3.76 18.09 -9.83
N GLN A 129 -3.83 19.08 -8.94
CA GLN A 129 -2.65 19.81 -8.51
C GLN A 129 -1.65 18.89 -7.78
N LEU A 130 -2.15 18.05 -6.86
CA LEU A 130 -1.29 17.24 -6.01
C LEU A 130 -0.62 16.10 -6.78
N VAL A 131 -1.28 15.48 -7.76
CA VAL A 131 -0.60 14.51 -8.63
C VAL A 131 0.51 15.16 -9.46
N GLN A 132 0.31 16.41 -9.91
CA GLN A 132 1.37 17.16 -10.60
C GLN A 132 2.55 17.42 -9.64
N ASN A 133 2.29 17.82 -8.39
CA ASN A 133 3.36 18.03 -7.40
C ASN A 133 4.20 16.76 -7.16
N ILE A 134 3.57 15.58 -7.10
CA ILE A 134 4.28 14.29 -6.98
C ILE A 134 5.18 14.03 -8.20
N ILE A 135 4.70 14.35 -9.40
CA ILE A 135 5.47 14.20 -10.65
C ILE A 135 6.64 15.18 -10.69
N ASP A 136 6.43 16.42 -10.22
CA ASP A 136 7.46 17.46 -10.15
C ASP A 136 8.53 17.14 -9.11
N LEU A 137 8.20 16.36 -8.07
CA LEU A 137 9.16 15.74 -7.16
C LEU A 137 9.93 14.55 -7.79
N HIS A 138 9.68 14.25 -9.06
CA HIS A 138 10.27 13.15 -9.82
C HIS A 138 9.89 11.75 -9.32
N CYS A 139 8.80 11.62 -8.56
CA CYS A 139 8.27 10.31 -8.19
C CYS A 139 7.64 9.65 -9.42
N LYS A 140 8.17 8.48 -9.79
CA LYS A 140 7.77 7.76 -11.02
C LYS A 140 6.58 6.83 -10.81
N THR A 141 6.49 6.22 -9.63
CA THR A 141 5.49 5.19 -9.31
C THR A 141 4.69 5.53 -8.07
N CYS A 142 5.34 5.73 -6.93
CA CYS A 142 4.71 5.97 -5.64
C CYS A 142 5.31 7.20 -4.96
N GLY A 143 4.53 7.82 -4.09
CA GLY A 143 4.91 9.02 -3.35
C GLY A 143 3.74 9.65 -2.63
N SER A 144 4.05 10.61 -1.76
CA SER A 144 3.08 11.34 -0.96
C SER A 144 3.38 12.83 -0.92
N TRP A 145 2.31 13.64 -0.85
CA TRP A 145 2.37 15.10 -0.74
C TRP A 145 1.44 15.60 0.39
N PRO A 146 1.92 16.46 1.32
CA PRO A 146 1.10 17.03 2.38
C PRO A 146 -0.04 17.93 1.87
N THR A 147 -1.22 17.86 2.48
CA THR A 147 -2.41 18.61 2.04
C THR A 147 -2.97 19.58 3.08
N ASP A 148 -2.76 19.30 4.36
CA ASP A 148 -3.36 20.03 5.49
C ASP A 148 -2.31 20.62 6.45
N GLY A 149 -1.05 20.68 5.99
CA GLY A 149 0.09 21.13 6.78
C GLY A 149 1.41 20.96 6.03
N GLN A 150 2.52 21.02 6.76
CA GLN A 150 3.85 20.81 6.18
C GLN A 150 4.23 19.32 6.10
N TYR A 151 3.53 18.45 6.83
CA TYR A 151 3.84 17.03 6.93
C TYR A 151 2.68 16.15 6.49
N VAL A 152 2.99 14.98 5.95
CA VAL A 152 2.01 14.00 5.46
C VAL A 152 1.05 13.49 6.56
N ARG A 153 1.49 13.49 7.82
CA ARG A 153 0.65 13.12 8.97
C ARG A 153 -0.49 14.11 9.24
N ASP A 154 -0.37 15.33 8.74
CA ASP A 154 -1.38 16.37 8.93
C ASP A 154 -2.54 16.19 7.93
N GLY A 155 -2.29 15.41 6.86
CA GLY A 155 -3.16 15.07 5.73
C GLY A 155 -2.31 14.88 4.48
N GLU A 156 -2.57 13.85 3.66
CA GLU A 156 -1.77 13.57 2.47
C GLU A 156 -2.56 13.09 1.25
N PHE A 157 -2.03 13.43 0.08
CA PHE A 157 -2.35 12.77 -1.18
C PHE A 157 -1.26 11.75 -1.46
N THR A 158 -1.67 10.51 -1.67
CA THR A 158 -0.79 9.36 -1.75
C THR A 158 -0.99 8.63 -3.07
N ILE A 159 0.12 8.28 -3.72
CA ILE A 159 0.17 7.25 -4.75
C ILE A 159 0.90 6.05 -4.15
N ASN A 160 0.18 4.94 -3.97
CA ASN A 160 0.76 3.73 -3.38
C ASN A 160 0.08 2.45 -3.91
N PHE A 161 0.72 1.32 -3.65
CA PHE A 161 0.12 0.01 -3.89
C PHE A 161 -1.05 -0.26 -2.94
N VAL A 162 -2.15 -0.73 -3.50
CA VAL A 162 -3.30 -1.28 -2.78
C VAL A 162 -3.52 -2.73 -3.19
N THR A 163 -3.89 -3.58 -2.23
CA THR A 163 -4.12 -5.03 -2.46
C THR A 163 -5.37 -5.29 -3.31
N LYS A 164 -6.34 -4.36 -3.29
CA LYS A 164 -7.57 -4.41 -4.09
C LYS A 164 -7.86 -3.06 -4.72
N ALA A 165 -7.57 -2.92 -6.01
CA ALA A 165 -7.91 -1.75 -6.78
C ALA A 165 -9.38 -1.80 -7.21
N ALA A 166 -10.14 -0.76 -6.87
CA ALA A 166 -11.56 -0.62 -7.21
C ALA A 166 -11.77 -0.55 -8.73
N CYS A 167 -10.90 0.18 -9.44
CA CYS A 167 -11.00 0.39 -10.88
C CYS A 167 -9.64 0.29 -11.59
N HIS A 168 -9.64 0.41 -12.92
CA HIS A 168 -8.47 0.79 -13.71
C HIS A 168 -8.88 2.02 -14.53
N GLY A 169 -8.20 3.14 -14.35
CA GLY A 169 -8.69 4.45 -14.82
C GLY A 169 -9.10 5.35 -13.67
N THR A 170 -10.11 6.21 -13.92
CA THR A 170 -10.77 7.06 -12.93
C THR A 170 -11.79 6.24 -12.12
N CYS A 171 -11.78 6.39 -10.79
CA CYS A 171 -12.60 5.57 -9.87
C CYS A 171 -13.74 6.34 -9.19
N VAL A 172 -13.59 7.66 -9.01
CA VAL A 172 -14.52 8.54 -8.26
C VAL A 172 -15.68 9.05 -9.09
#